data_AF-A0A8X6UU49-F1
#
_entry.id   AF-A0A8X6UU49-F1
#
_cell.length_a   1.000
_cell.length_b   1.000
_cell.length_c   1.000
_cell.angle_alpha   90.00
_cell.angle_beta   90.00
_cell.angle_gamma   90.00
#
_symmetry.space_group_name_H-M   'P 1'
#
loop_
_entity.id
_entity.type
_entity.pdbx_description
1 polymer ?
#
loop_
_entity_poly.entity_id
_entity_poly.type
_entity_poly.pdbx_seq_one_letter_code
_entity_poly.pdbx_strand_id
1 'polypeptide(L)'
;PSGRNGSLNNIFIIIRGEESINPRKVSGIFLSVHSPFVPVNPFEEGEFLQKGHIYYLDIQMEEEHLLESPYQTNCTDYVYIWEKNNKTGPRSQEMCREWCWWNFFQSCEDCEQGLTMVEKPLRHCNYFGLLVV
;
A
#
# COMPACT_ATOMS: atom_id res chain seq x y z
N PRO A 1 -0.12 -20.78 30.25
CA PRO A 1 1.33 -20.62 30.49
C PRO A 1 2.07 -20.29 29.20
N SER A 2 2.96 -19.29 29.24
CA SER A 2 3.74 -18.70 28.13
C SER A 2 2.87 -17.85 27.19
N GLY A 3 2.91 -16.51 27.16
CA GLY A 3 4.05 -15.61 27.34
C GLY A 3 4.49 -15.10 25.96
N ARG A 4 3.94 -13.97 25.49
CA ARG A 4 4.56 -13.16 24.43
C ARG A 4 4.51 -11.70 24.84
N ASN A 5 5.70 -11.19 25.19
CA ASN A 5 5.96 -9.78 25.42
C ASN A 5 5.59 -8.99 24.16
N GLY A 6 4.47 -8.27 24.20
CA GLY A 6 4.21 -7.19 23.26
C GLY A 6 5.23 -6.09 23.52
N SER A 7 6.11 -5.83 22.56
CA SER A 7 7.00 -4.66 22.62
C SER A 7 6.13 -3.41 22.42
N LEU A 8 5.96 -2.61 23.48
CA LEU A 8 5.31 -1.31 23.39
C LEU A 8 6.24 -0.34 22.65
N ASN A 9 6.11 -0.30 21.34
CA ASN A 9 6.77 0.71 20.51
C ASN A 9 5.90 1.96 20.48
N ASN A 10 6.21 2.92 21.34
CA ASN A 10 5.53 4.21 21.33
C ASN A 10 5.98 5.01 20.11
N ILE A 11 5.05 5.26 19.18
CA ILE A 11 5.27 6.12 18.02
C ILE A 11 4.65 7.48 18.32
N PHE A 12 5.45 8.54 18.24
CA PHE A 12 5.00 9.92 18.41
C PHE A 12 5.08 10.66 17.08
N ILE A 13 3.93 11.12 16.56
CA ILE A 13 3.84 11.87 15.30
C ILE A 13 3.37 13.29 15.62
N ILE A 14 4.14 14.29 15.16
CA ILE A 14 3.85 15.70 15.39
C ILE A 14 3.27 16.29 14.11
N ILE A 15 1.99 16.66 14.14
CA ILE A 15 1.27 17.25 13.00
C ILE A 15 1.17 18.77 13.19
N ARG A 16 1.85 19.53 12.33
CA ARG A 16 1.77 21.00 12.31
C ARG A 16 0.57 21.43 11.48
N GLY A 17 -0.50 21.87 12.13
CA GLY A 17 -1.75 22.23 11.44
C GLY A 17 -1.72 23.53 10.63
N GLU A 18 -0.70 24.36 10.82
CA GLU A 18 -0.56 25.68 10.18
C GLU A 18 -0.16 25.60 8.70
N GLU A 19 0.28 24.43 8.23
CA GLU A 19 0.69 24.18 6.84
C GLU A 19 -0.45 23.56 5.99
N SER A 20 -1.68 23.47 6.52
CA SER A 20 -2.81 22.89 5.77
C SER A 20 -3.23 23.79 4.61
N ILE A 21 -3.15 23.26 3.39
CA ILE A 21 -3.64 23.91 2.16
C ILE A 21 -5.15 24.19 2.26
N ASN A 22 -5.89 23.39 3.02
CA ASN A 22 -7.33 23.59 3.24
C ASN A 22 -7.63 23.90 4.71
N PRO A 23 -7.98 25.15 5.05
CA PRO A 23 -8.24 25.55 6.44
C PRO A 23 -9.54 24.96 7.02
N ARG A 24 -10.42 24.38 6.19
CA ARG A 24 -11.66 23.72 6.64
C ARG A 24 -11.46 22.23 6.95
N LYS A 25 -10.35 21.63 6.56
CA LYS A 25 -10.05 20.22 6.87
C LYS A 25 -9.34 20.12 8.21
N VAL A 26 -9.77 19.16 9.03
CA VAL A 26 -9.09 18.81 10.28
C VAL A 26 -7.73 18.21 9.93
N SER A 27 -6.67 18.71 10.55
CA SER A 27 -5.32 18.17 10.36
C SER A 27 -5.20 16.82 11.06
N GLY A 28 -4.66 15.83 10.35
CA GLY A 28 -4.47 14.47 10.83
C GLY A 28 -3.54 13.69 9.90
N ILE A 29 -3.38 12.40 10.19
CA ILE A 29 -2.66 11.45 9.35
C ILE A 29 -3.59 10.28 9.00
N PHE A 30 -3.33 9.63 7.88
CA PHE A 30 -3.88 8.30 7.62
C PHE A 30 -2.83 7.25 8.01
N LEU A 31 -3.24 6.26 8.79
CA LEU A 31 -2.40 5.14 9.20
C LEU A 31 -2.97 3.86 8.61
N SER A 32 -2.16 3.12 7.85
CA SER A 32 -2.47 1.76 7.44
C SER A 32 -1.33 0.84 7.89
N VAL A 33 -1.68 -0.36 8.37
CA VAL A 33 -0.75 -1.41 8.76
C VAL A 33 -0.99 -2.58 7.85
N HIS A 34 0.05 -3.01 7.14
CA HIS A 34 -0.06 -4.03 6.11
C HIS A 34 1.20 -4.92 6.05
N SER A 35 1.09 -6.03 5.34
CA SER A 35 2.23 -6.90 5.04
C SER A 35 3.26 -6.17 4.17
N PRO A 36 4.59 -6.36 4.39
CA PRO A 36 5.62 -5.73 3.57
C PRO A 36 5.60 -6.15 2.09
N PHE A 37 4.78 -7.12 1.71
CA PHE A 37 4.66 -7.66 0.35
C PHE A 37 3.39 -7.20 -0.39
N VAL A 38 2.51 -6.47 0.29
CA VAL A 38 1.24 -6.00 -0.26
C VAL A 38 1.27 -4.47 -0.21
N PRO A 39 1.31 -3.76 -1.35
CA PRO A 39 1.14 -2.32 -1.33
C PRO A 39 -0.30 -1.99 -0.92
N VAL A 40 -0.47 -0.93 -0.15
CA VAL A 40 -1.78 -0.40 0.25
C VAL A 40 -1.82 1.10 0.02
N ASN A 41 -3.01 1.64 -0.20
CA ASN A 41 -3.21 3.08 -0.24
C ASN A 41 -3.79 3.55 1.11
N PRO A 42 -3.01 4.23 1.97
CA PRO A 42 -3.51 4.67 3.28
C PRO A 42 -4.70 5.64 3.21
N PHE A 43 -4.91 6.32 2.08
CA PHE A 43 -6.07 7.21 1.91
C PHE A 43 -7.38 6.45 1.66
N GLU A 44 -7.29 5.21 1.17
CA GLU A 44 -8.45 4.36 0.89
C GLU A 44 -8.65 3.29 1.97
N GLU A 45 -7.54 2.72 2.45
CA GLU A 45 -7.53 1.55 3.34
C GLU A 45 -6.98 1.88 4.74
N GLY A 46 -6.62 3.14 5.00
CA GLY A 46 -6.07 3.58 6.28
C GLY A 46 -7.09 4.26 7.18
N GLU A 47 -6.76 4.30 8.46
CA GLU A 47 -7.53 4.96 9.50
C GLU A 47 -7.07 6.41 9.69
N PHE A 48 -8.02 7.34 9.78
CA PHE A 48 -7.72 8.75 9.98
C PHE A 48 -7.50 9.07 11.47
N LEU A 49 -6.28 9.47 11.82
CA LEU A 49 -5.88 9.86 13.17
C LEU A 49 -5.79 11.38 13.27
N GLN A 50 -6.59 11.96 14.17
CA GLN A 50 -6.64 13.40 14.40
C GLN A 50 -5.47 13.87 15.28
N LYS A 51 -4.98 15.09 15.01
CA LYS A 51 -3.98 15.72 15.88
C LYS A 51 -4.49 15.85 17.33
N GLY A 52 -3.55 15.84 18.29
CA GLY A 52 -3.83 16.10 19.71
C GLY A 52 -4.43 14.92 20.49
N HIS A 53 -4.63 13.76 19.84
CA HIS A 53 -5.13 12.55 20.48
C HIS A 53 -4.01 11.53 20.67
N ILE A 54 -4.16 10.70 21.70
CA ILE A 54 -3.30 9.53 21.93
C ILE A 54 -4.09 8.30 21.49
N TYR A 55 -3.51 7.54 20.56
CA TYR A 55 -4.12 6.32 20.03
C TYR A 55 -3.38 5.10 20.56
N TYR A 56 -4.14 4.11 21.03
CA TYR A 56 -3.62 2.79 21.38
C TYR A 56 -3.99 1.84 20.25
N LEU A 57 -2.99 1.31 19.57
CA LEU A 57 -3.17 0.38 18.45
C LEU A 57 -2.89 -1.03 18.96
N ASP A 58 -3.92 -1.86 18.93
CA ASP A 58 -3.78 -3.30 19.15
C ASP A 58 -3.80 -3.98 17.78
N ILE A 59 -2.70 -4.64 17.43
CA ILE A 59 -2.50 -5.24 16.11
C ILE A 59 -2.46 -6.74 16.29
N GLN A 60 -3.47 -7.42 15.76
CA GLN A 60 -3.53 -8.87 15.68
C GLN A 60 -3.17 -9.32 14.27
N MET A 61 -2.20 -10.23 14.17
CA MET A 61 -1.84 -10.86 12.91
C MET A 61 -2.74 -12.08 12.68
N GLU A 62 -3.41 -12.10 11.53
CA GLU A 62 -4.20 -13.23 11.06
C GLU A 62 -3.59 -13.75 9.76
N GLU A 63 -3.46 -15.07 9.64
CA GLU A 63 -2.97 -15.74 8.44
C GLU A 63 -3.96 -16.81 8.02
N GLU A 64 -4.26 -16.86 6.72
CA GLU A 64 -5.09 -17.90 6.11
C GLU A 64 -4.22 -18.80 5.23
N HIS A 65 -4.24 -20.10 5.50
CA HIS A 65 -3.52 -21.12 4.74
C HIS A 65 -4.54 -22.01 4.02
N LEU A 66 -4.63 -21.85 2.70
CA LEU A 66 -5.53 -22.64 1.86
C LEU A 66 -4.85 -23.96 1.44
N LEU A 67 -5.65 -25.01 1.25
CA LEU A 67 -5.14 -26.34 0.91
C LEU A 67 -4.55 -26.37 -0.51
N GLU A 68 -3.44 -27.08 -0.69
CA GLU A 68 -2.87 -27.30 -2.01
C GLU A 68 -3.78 -28.18 -2.89
N SER A 69 -3.44 -28.35 -4.17
CA SER A 69 -4.14 -29.27 -5.09
C SER A 69 -4.40 -30.64 -4.43
N PRO A 70 -5.58 -31.28 -4.60
CA PRO A 70 -6.62 -31.06 -5.62
C PRO A 70 -7.78 -30.16 -5.19
N TYR A 71 -7.68 -29.45 -4.07
CA TYR A 71 -8.74 -28.57 -3.61
C TYR A 71 -8.84 -27.33 -4.52
N GLN A 72 -10.05 -26.94 -4.90
CA GLN A 72 -10.28 -25.70 -5.66
C GLN A 72 -10.07 -24.51 -4.74
N THR A 73 -8.85 -23.98 -4.71
CA THR A 73 -8.53 -22.74 -4.00
C THR A 73 -8.58 -21.51 -4.90
N ASN A 74 -8.47 -21.69 -6.23
CA ASN A 74 -8.37 -20.60 -7.21
C ASN A 74 -7.30 -19.55 -6.82
N CYS A 75 -6.26 -19.99 -6.10
CA CYS A 75 -5.15 -19.16 -5.68
C CYS A 75 -4.01 -19.23 -6.69
N THR A 76 -3.29 -18.13 -6.81
CA THR A 76 -2.04 -18.07 -7.55
C THR A 76 -0.90 -17.95 -6.55
N ASP A 77 0.09 -18.84 -6.63
CA ASP A 77 1.31 -18.72 -5.82
C ASP A 77 2.24 -17.66 -6.44
N TYR A 78 2.01 -16.42 -6.04
CA TYR A 78 2.81 -15.28 -6.49
C TYR A 78 4.26 -15.34 -6.01
N VAL A 79 4.54 -16.00 -4.88
CA VAL A 79 5.90 -16.13 -4.36
C VAL A 79 6.69 -17.07 -5.27
N TYR A 80 6.12 -18.23 -5.60
CA TYR A 80 6.73 -19.18 -6.53
C TYR A 80 6.98 -18.54 -7.92
N ILE A 81 6.00 -17.83 -8.47
CA ILE A 81 6.14 -17.15 -9.77
C ILE A 81 7.25 -16.09 -9.72
N TRP A 82 7.28 -15.27 -8.67
CA TRP A 82 8.27 -14.22 -8.47
C TRP A 82 9.69 -14.80 -8.36
N GLU A 83 9.86 -15.88 -7.59
CA GLU A 83 11.14 -16.58 -7.47
C GLU A 83 11.61 -17.17 -8.81
N LYS A 84 10.69 -17.81 -9.54
CA LYS A 84 10.96 -18.37 -10.88
C LYS A 84 11.36 -17.28 -11.89
N ASN A 85 10.83 -16.07 -11.74
CA ASN A 85 11.12 -14.93 -12.61
C ASN A 85 12.30 -14.08 -12.13
N ASN A 86 13.31 -14.68 -11.47
CA ASN A 86 14.48 -13.95 -10.95
C ASN A 86 14.11 -12.76 -10.06
N LYS A 87 13.06 -12.91 -9.23
CA LYS A 87 12.58 -11.86 -8.32
C LYS A 87 12.06 -10.61 -9.04
N THR A 88 11.45 -10.79 -10.20
CA THR A 88 10.81 -9.73 -10.98
C THR A 88 9.31 -9.95 -11.09
N GLY A 89 8.55 -8.85 -11.20
CA GLY A 89 7.09 -8.86 -11.28
C GLY A 89 6.38 -8.83 -9.92
N PRO A 90 5.04 -8.98 -9.92
CA PRO A 90 4.21 -8.87 -8.72
C PRO A 90 4.38 -10.08 -7.80
N ARG A 91 4.46 -9.82 -6.49
CA ARG A 91 4.57 -10.83 -5.43
C ARG A 91 3.27 -11.02 -4.61
N SER A 92 2.21 -10.36 -5.01
CA SER A 92 0.88 -10.41 -4.39
C SER A 92 -0.19 -10.09 -5.43
N GLN A 93 -1.45 -10.38 -5.11
CA GLN A 93 -2.57 -10.11 -6.00
C GLN A 93 -2.78 -8.61 -6.19
N GLU A 94 -2.61 -7.83 -5.13
CA GLU A 94 -2.74 -6.38 -5.11
C GLU A 94 -1.66 -5.75 -5.99
N MET A 95 -0.40 -6.19 -5.82
CA MET A 95 0.69 -5.76 -6.70
C MET A 95 0.43 -6.14 -8.16
N CYS A 96 -0.20 -7.30 -8.42
CA CYS A 96 -0.56 -7.69 -9.78
C CYS A 96 -1.60 -6.75 -10.41
N ARG A 97 -2.60 -6.32 -9.63
CA ARG A 97 -3.60 -5.33 -10.09
C ARG A 97 -2.94 -3.99 -10.37
N GLU A 98 -2.14 -3.48 -9.45
CA GLU A 98 -1.40 -2.21 -9.62
C GLU A 98 -0.50 -2.26 -10.85
N TRP A 99 0.21 -3.37 -11.04
CA TRP A 99 1.09 -3.55 -12.18
C TRP A 99 0.32 -3.64 -13.51
N CYS A 100 -0.89 -4.22 -13.51
CA CYS A 100 -1.77 -4.23 -14.67
C CYS A 100 -2.21 -2.81 -15.06
N TRP A 101 -2.67 -2.02 -14.08
CA TRP A 101 -3.04 -0.62 -14.29
C TRP A 101 -1.87 0.21 -14.81
N TRP A 102 -0.70 0.06 -14.20
CA TRP A 102 0.51 0.75 -14.63
C TRP A 102 0.90 0.42 -16.08
N ASN A 103 0.92 -0.87 -16.44
CA ASN A 103 1.22 -1.30 -17.81
C ASN A 103 0.20 -0.74 -18.82
N PHE A 104 -1.09 -0.72 -18.45
CA PHE A 104 -2.13 -0.15 -19.29
C PHE A 104 -1.87 1.34 -19.57
N PHE A 105 -1.64 2.16 -18.54
CA PHE A 105 -1.41 3.59 -18.73
C PHE A 105 -0.11 3.88 -19.49
N GLN A 106 0.96 3.13 -19.21
CA GLN A 106 2.20 3.24 -19.97
C GLN A 106 1.97 2.97 -21.46
N SER A 107 1.15 1.97 -21.80
CA SER A 107 0.83 1.64 -23.19
C SER A 107 -0.04 2.68 -23.90
N CYS A 108 -0.84 3.45 -23.15
CA CYS A 108 -1.76 4.44 -23.72
C CYS A 108 -1.12 5.81 -23.92
N GLU A 109 -0.31 6.29 -22.98
CA GLU A 109 0.12 7.69 -22.96
C GLU A 109 1.64 7.92 -22.82
N ASP A 110 2.45 6.85 -22.84
CA ASP A 110 3.92 6.95 -22.71
C ASP A 110 4.35 7.75 -21.46
N CYS A 111 3.46 7.85 -20.48
CA CYS A 111 3.59 8.58 -19.23
C CYS A 111 2.86 7.83 -18.10
N GLU A 112 3.27 8.10 -16.86
CA GLU A 112 2.79 7.44 -15.65
C GLU A 112 1.81 8.36 -14.92
N GLN A 113 0.67 7.82 -14.52
CA GLN A 113 -0.24 8.54 -13.63
C GLN A 113 0.35 8.53 -12.22
N GLY A 114 0.41 9.70 -11.57
CA GLY A 114 1.06 9.90 -10.26
C GLY A 114 0.41 9.23 -9.05
N LEU A 115 -0.38 8.18 -9.27
CA LEU A 115 -1.05 7.39 -8.23
C LEU A 115 -0.49 5.97 -8.11
N THR A 116 0.47 5.56 -8.95
CA THR A 116 1.05 4.21 -8.89
C THR A 116 2.24 4.15 -7.93
N MET A 117 2.36 3.05 -7.18
CA MET A 117 3.43 2.79 -6.19
C MET A 117 4.81 2.47 -6.81
N VAL A 118 5.15 3.06 -7.96
CA VAL A 118 6.38 2.75 -8.70
C VAL A 118 7.57 3.51 -8.14
N GLU A 119 8.66 2.78 -7.86
CA GLU A 119 9.84 3.30 -7.17
C GLU A 119 10.55 4.43 -7.94
N LYS A 120 10.40 4.48 -9.28
CA LYS A 120 11.01 5.50 -10.15
C LYS A 120 10.15 5.79 -11.40
N PRO A 121 9.20 6.71 -11.31
CA PRO A 121 8.47 7.14 -12.49
C PRO A 121 9.39 7.88 -13.46
N LEU A 122 9.40 7.45 -14.73
CA LEU A 122 10.24 8.07 -15.77
C LEU A 122 9.64 9.38 -16.28
N ARG A 123 8.29 9.48 -16.31
CA ARG A 123 7.51 10.56 -16.91
C ARG A 123 6.14 10.65 -16.24
N HIS A 124 5.71 11.82 -15.77
CA HIS A 124 4.38 11.97 -15.14
C HIS A 124 3.37 12.58 -16.12
N CYS A 125 2.13 12.08 -16.13
CA CYS A 125 1.02 12.72 -16.83
C CYS A 125 0.33 13.77 -15.93
N ASN A 126 -0.19 14.85 -16.52
CA ASN A 126 -1.14 15.73 -15.84
C ASN A 126 -2.57 15.15 -15.88
N TYR A 127 -3.51 15.85 -15.27
CA TYR A 127 -4.93 15.47 -15.24
C TYR A 127 -5.57 15.24 -16.64
N PHE A 128 -4.99 15.82 -17.69
CA PHE A 128 -5.47 15.69 -19.08
C PHE A 128 -4.74 14.60 -19.87
N GLY A 129 -3.90 13.79 -19.22
CA GLY A 129 -3.11 12.77 -19.92
C GLY A 129 -1.95 13.33 -20.73
N LEU A 130 -1.60 14.61 -20.52
CA LEU A 130 -0.47 15.22 -21.19
C LEU A 130 0.78 15.06 -20.33
N LEU A 131 1.89 14.70 -20.99
CA LEU A 131 3.21 14.66 -20.39
C LEU A 131 3.53 15.99 -19.69
N VAL A 132 3.85 15.93 -18.40
CA VAL A 132 4.44 17.06 -17.66
C VAL A 132 5.94 17.02 -17.89
N VAL A 133 6.45 17.99 -18.65
CA VAL A 133 7.88 18.20 -18.92
C VAL A 133 8.52 19.02 -17.81
#